data_AF-A0A7C6DIE8-F1
#
_entry.id   AF-A0A7C6DIE8-F1
#
_cell.length_a   1.000
_cell.length_b   1.000
_cell.length_c   1.000
_cell.angle_alpha   90.00
_cell.angle_beta   90.00
_cell.angle_gamma   90.00
#
_symmetry.space_group_name_H-M   'P 1'
#
loop_
_entity.id
_entity.type
_entity.pdbx_description
1 polymer ?
#
loop_
_entity_poly.entity_id
_entity_poly.type
_entity_poly.pdbx_seq_one_letter_code
_entity_poly.pdbx_strand_id
1 'polypeptide(L)'
;MKRAIVLTLVFLIFLSSCGASDDVEIDFGESEIYSKADIEECMKIVKDEIGAWEGVELLSISYTSDEENNDENISSANQVADAKNLDIEFTQFLLLLSDFRSPEPGVGTWEESERDRLYPNWEWHFARADEGEWQLVNMGY
;
A
#
# COMPACT_ATOMS: atom_id res chain seq x y z
N MET A 1 -23.08 -11.92 28.60
CA MET A 1 -22.30 -10.83 29.19
C MET A 1 -21.47 -10.22 28.09
N LYS A 2 -21.84 -9.01 27.64
CA LYS A 2 -21.22 -8.31 26.52
C LYS A 2 -19.87 -7.76 26.99
N ARG A 3 -18.75 -8.28 26.47
CA ARG A 3 -17.43 -7.70 26.71
C ARG A 3 -17.28 -6.53 25.75
N ALA A 4 -17.23 -5.32 26.29
CA ALA A 4 -16.88 -4.13 25.54
C ALA A 4 -15.42 -4.29 25.09
N ILE A 5 -15.20 -4.44 23.79
CA ILE A 5 -13.88 -4.31 23.17
C ILE A 5 -13.73 -2.82 22.87
N VAL A 6 -12.74 -2.20 23.50
CA VAL A 6 -12.37 -0.81 23.26
C VAL A 6 -11.80 -0.76 21.84
N LEU A 7 -12.60 -0.24 20.91
CA LEU A 7 -12.14 0.24 19.61
C LEU A 7 -11.24 1.45 19.86
N THR A 8 -9.97 1.37 19.49
CA THR A 8 -9.17 2.57 19.27
C THR A 8 -9.01 2.76 17.78
N LEU A 9 -9.92 3.59 17.27
CA LEU A 9 -9.84 4.30 15.99
C LEU A 9 -8.63 5.24 15.98
N VAL A 10 -8.01 5.36 14.79
CA VAL A 10 -7.24 6.52 14.31
C VAL A 10 -5.92 6.79 15.03
N PHE A 11 -4.81 6.42 14.38
CA PHE A 11 -3.56 7.14 14.51
C PHE A 11 -3.39 8.08 13.31
N LEU A 12 -4.06 9.23 13.38
CA LEU A 12 -3.65 10.43 12.66
C LEU A 12 -2.41 10.96 13.40
N ILE A 13 -1.24 10.43 13.06
CA ILE A 13 0.02 11.07 13.44
C ILE A 13 0.37 12.03 12.32
N PHE A 14 0.08 13.31 12.53
CA PHE A 14 0.74 14.38 11.79
C PHE A 14 2.21 14.40 12.19
N LEU A 15 3.04 13.62 11.48
CA LEU A 15 4.46 13.90 11.36
C LEU A 15 4.67 14.50 9.98
N SER A 16 4.81 15.83 9.93
CA SER A 16 5.43 16.51 8.81
C SER A 16 6.90 16.11 8.77
N SER A 17 7.19 14.93 8.23
CA SER A 17 8.52 14.59 7.76
C SER A 17 8.58 15.02 6.29
N CYS A 18 9.31 16.11 6.06
CA CYS A 18 9.66 16.55 4.72
C CYS A 18 10.67 15.54 4.16
N GLY A 19 10.18 14.50 3.49
CA GLY A 19 10.99 13.45 2.88
C GLY A 19 10.52 12.99 1.50
N ALA A 20 9.47 13.59 0.95
CA ALA A 20 9.14 13.38 -0.45
C ALA A 20 10.16 14.18 -1.29
N SER A 21 11.16 13.50 -1.83
CA SER A 21 11.89 14.01 -2.99
C SER A 21 10.88 14.26 -4.11
N ASP A 22 10.98 15.41 -4.78
CA ASP A 22 10.08 15.78 -5.89
C ASP A 22 10.24 14.88 -7.14
N ASP A 23 11.14 13.89 -7.11
CA ASP A 23 11.55 13.03 -8.24
C ASP A 23 11.13 11.55 -8.07
N VAL A 24 9.96 11.26 -7.46
CA VAL A 24 9.41 9.89 -7.51
C VAL A 24 8.98 9.57 -8.94
N GLU A 25 9.51 8.49 -9.51
CA GLU A 25 9.06 8.00 -10.82
C GLU A 25 7.67 7.36 -10.69
N ILE A 26 6.70 7.86 -11.46
CA ILE A 26 5.33 7.35 -11.44
C ILE A 26 4.98 6.79 -12.81
N ASP A 27 4.64 5.51 -12.85
CA ASP A 27 4.09 4.85 -14.04
C ASP A 27 2.65 4.39 -13.78
N PHE A 28 1.71 5.03 -14.45
CA PHE A 28 0.29 4.66 -14.37
C PHE A 28 -0.04 3.42 -15.21
N GLY A 29 0.87 2.97 -16.07
CA GLY A 29 0.62 1.91 -17.04
C GLY A 29 -0.55 2.23 -17.98
N GLU A 30 -1.10 1.18 -18.57
CA GLU A 30 -2.35 1.21 -19.32
C GLU A 30 -3.34 0.25 -18.66
N SER A 31 -4.61 0.65 -18.57
CA SER A 31 -5.67 -0.16 -17.98
C SER A 31 -6.98 0.03 -18.75
N GLU A 32 -7.68 -1.07 -18.99
CA GLU A 32 -9.04 -1.10 -19.51
C GLU A 32 -10.08 -1.17 -18.37
N ILE A 33 -9.67 -1.64 -17.18
CA ILE A 33 -10.53 -1.80 -15.99
C ILE A 33 -10.54 -0.54 -15.12
N TYR A 34 -9.38 0.08 -14.90
CA TYR A 34 -9.19 1.16 -13.95
C TYR A 34 -8.97 2.49 -14.66
N SER A 35 -9.62 3.53 -14.13
CA SER A 35 -9.30 4.88 -14.53
C SER A 35 -7.95 5.29 -13.94
N LYS A 36 -7.32 6.30 -14.56
CA LYS A 36 -6.13 6.92 -13.97
C LYS A 36 -6.38 7.40 -12.53
N ALA A 37 -7.57 7.88 -12.22
CA ALA A 37 -7.92 8.36 -10.89
C ALA A 37 -7.96 7.22 -9.85
N ASP A 38 -8.42 6.02 -10.25
CA ASP A 38 -8.40 4.84 -9.37
C ASP A 38 -6.94 4.46 -9.02
N ILE A 39 -6.07 4.42 -10.03
CA ILE A 39 -4.65 4.10 -9.83
C ILE A 39 -3.97 5.18 -8.97
N GLU A 40 -4.28 6.46 -9.23
CA GLU A 40 -3.74 7.59 -8.45
C GLU A 40 -4.17 7.55 -6.98
N GLU A 41 -5.39 7.11 -6.70
CA GLU A 41 -5.88 6.92 -5.33
C GLU A 41 -5.05 5.87 -4.57
N CYS A 42 -4.80 4.71 -5.18
CA CYS A 42 -3.93 3.68 -4.61
C CYS A 42 -2.48 4.17 -4.43
N MET A 43 -1.93 4.86 -5.43
CA MET A 43 -0.57 5.42 -5.35
C MET A 43 -0.43 6.45 -4.23
N LYS A 44 -1.49 7.22 -3.96
CA LYS A 44 -1.50 8.14 -2.83
C LYS A 44 -1.41 7.39 -1.50
N ILE A 45 -2.13 6.28 -1.34
CA ILE A 45 -2.03 5.43 -0.14
C ILE A 45 -0.59 4.91 0.04
N VAL A 46 0.07 4.47 -1.06
CA VAL A 46 1.48 4.06 -1.01
C VAL A 46 2.40 5.19 -0.55
N LYS A 47 2.23 6.39 -1.11
CA LYS A 47 3.04 7.57 -0.72
C LYS A 47 2.83 7.94 0.75
N ASP A 48 1.59 7.89 1.23
CA ASP A 48 1.26 8.20 2.62
C ASP A 48 1.84 7.14 3.58
N GLU A 49 1.77 5.85 3.23
CA GLU A 49 2.33 4.76 4.03
C GLU A 49 3.86 4.81 4.08
N ILE A 50 4.54 4.90 2.93
CA ILE A 50 6.01 5.01 2.89
C ILE A 50 6.47 6.31 3.55
N GLY A 51 5.74 7.42 3.39
CA GLY A 51 6.04 8.68 4.05
C GLY A 51 5.99 8.61 5.58
N ALA A 52 5.28 7.63 6.14
CA ALA A 52 5.28 7.33 7.57
C ALA A 52 6.49 6.46 8.01
N TRP A 53 7.19 5.82 7.08
CA TRP A 53 8.37 5.02 7.36
C TRP A 53 9.60 5.92 7.51
N GLU A 54 10.00 6.17 8.75
CA GLU A 54 11.06 7.12 9.08
C GLU A 54 12.36 6.85 8.31
N GLY A 55 12.75 7.80 7.46
CA GLY A 55 13.99 7.79 6.71
C GLY A 55 13.98 6.92 5.45
N VAL A 56 12.83 6.35 5.07
CA VAL A 56 12.69 5.62 3.80
C VAL A 56 12.55 6.61 2.66
N GLU A 57 13.29 6.36 1.57
CA GLU A 57 13.21 7.13 0.33
C GLU A 57 12.42 6.32 -0.71
N LEU A 58 11.27 6.83 -1.13
CA LEU A 58 10.51 6.28 -2.24
C LEU A 58 11.17 6.68 -3.58
N LEU A 59 11.44 5.71 -4.44
CA LEU A 59 12.10 5.93 -5.73
C LEU A 59 11.12 5.85 -6.89
N SER A 60 10.24 4.85 -6.90
CA SER A 60 9.23 4.67 -7.95
C SER A 60 7.94 4.04 -7.43
N ILE A 61 6.83 4.29 -8.14
CA ILE A 61 5.59 3.52 -8.02
C ILE A 61 5.06 3.23 -9.43
N SER A 62 4.74 1.97 -9.72
CA SER A 62 4.16 1.55 -10.99
C SER A 62 2.90 0.71 -10.80
N TYR A 63 1.92 0.93 -11.67
CA TYR A 63 0.82 0.00 -11.88
C TYR A 63 1.30 -1.19 -12.73
N THR A 64 0.89 -2.41 -12.38
CA THR A 64 1.34 -3.62 -13.09
C THR A 64 0.50 -3.93 -14.32
N SER A 65 -0.72 -4.43 -14.13
CA SER A 65 -1.58 -4.97 -15.19
C SER A 65 -2.97 -5.27 -14.67
N ASP A 66 -3.95 -5.20 -15.58
CA ASP A 66 -5.33 -5.64 -15.36
C ASP A 66 -5.43 -7.16 -15.08
N GLU A 67 -4.42 -7.94 -15.48
CA GLU A 67 -4.37 -9.39 -15.23
C GLU A 67 -4.33 -9.74 -13.74
N GLU A 68 -3.87 -8.82 -12.88
CA GLU A 68 -3.86 -9.00 -11.43
C GLU A 68 -5.27 -8.93 -10.83
N ASN A 69 -6.23 -8.35 -11.55
CA ASN A 69 -7.64 -8.40 -11.19
C ASN A 69 -8.27 -9.74 -11.56
N ASN A 70 -7.87 -10.81 -10.85
CA ASN A 70 -8.29 -12.18 -11.10
C ASN A 70 -8.86 -12.87 -9.84
N ASP A 71 -9.53 -14.00 -10.04
CA ASP A 71 -10.22 -14.76 -8.98
C ASP A 71 -9.28 -15.18 -7.83
N GLU A 72 -8.02 -15.48 -8.13
CA GLU A 72 -7.05 -15.91 -7.11
C GLU A 72 -6.69 -14.77 -6.17
N ASN A 73 -6.32 -13.62 -6.72
CA ASN A 73 -5.98 -12.43 -5.95
C ASN A 73 -7.19 -11.87 -5.19
N ILE A 74 -8.38 -11.84 -5.82
CA ILE A 74 -9.63 -11.43 -5.16
C ILE A 74 -9.98 -12.38 -4.01
N SER A 75 -9.85 -13.70 -4.22
CA SER A 75 -10.07 -14.70 -3.17
C SER A 75 -9.08 -14.54 -2.01
N SER A 76 -7.80 -14.26 -2.30
CA SER A 76 -6.78 -13.97 -1.29
C SER A 76 -7.14 -12.71 -0.48
N ALA A 77 -7.55 -11.63 -1.15
CA ALA A 77 -7.98 -10.40 -0.49
C ALA A 77 -9.19 -10.64 0.42
N ASN A 78 -10.17 -11.44 -0.01
CA ASN A 78 -11.33 -11.79 0.80
C ASN A 78 -10.97 -12.67 2.01
N GLN A 79 -10.00 -13.58 1.89
CA GLN A 79 -9.47 -14.31 3.05
C GLN A 79 -8.83 -13.36 4.08
N VAL A 80 -8.16 -12.30 3.62
CA VAL A 80 -7.63 -11.24 4.50
C VAL A 80 -8.78 -10.47 5.17
N ALA A 81 -9.85 -10.14 4.42
CA ALA A 81 -11.04 -9.50 4.97
C ALA A 81 -11.68 -10.35 6.08
N ASP A 82 -11.87 -11.64 5.83
CA ASP A 82 -12.41 -12.61 6.79
C ASP A 82 -11.53 -12.73 8.04
N ALA A 83 -10.22 -12.86 7.86
CA ALA A 83 -9.26 -12.93 8.97
C ALA A 83 -9.29 -11.67 9.85
N LYS A 84 -9.55 -10.51 9.23
CA LYS A 84 -9.71 -9.21 9.90
C LYS A 84 -11.15 -8.96 10.39
N ASN A 85 -12.09 -9.87 10.14
CA ASN A 85 -13.53 -9.74 10.43
C ASN A 85 -14.14 -8.46 9.83
N LEU A 86 -13.74 -8.13 8.60
CA LEU A 86 -14.33 -7.02 7.85
C LEU A 86 -15.62 -7.51 7.17
N ASP A 87 -16.70 -6.74 7.29
CA ASP A 87 -17.97 -7.00 6.61
C ASP A 87 -17.94 -6.39 5.20
N ILE A 88 -17.02 -6.89 4.37
CA ILE A 88 -16.81 -6.45 2.99
C ILE A 88 -16.49 -7.66 2.11
N GLU A 89 -17.09 -7.69 0.93
CA GLU A 89 -16.76 -8.63 -0.14
C GLU A 89 -16.07 -7.84 -1.25
N PHE A 90 -14.78 -8.11 -1.44
CA PHE A 90 -14.00 -7.49 -2.50
C PHE A 90 -14.33 -8.15 -3.84
N THR A 91 -14.50 -7.32 -4.86
CA THR A 91 -14.80 -7.72 -6.24
C THR A 91 -13.74 -7.25 -7.23
N GLN A 92 -12.81 -6.40 -6.78
CA GLN A 92 -11.73 -5.84 -7.58
C GLN A 92 -10.40 -5.89 -6.82
N PHE A 93 -9.31 -6.10 -7.56
CA PHE A 93 -7.94 -6.16 -7.06
C PHE A 93 -7.00 -5.37 -7.96
N LEU A 94 -6.13 -4.58 -7.35
CA LEU A 94 -5.15 -3.73 -8.02
C LEU A 94 -3.79 -3.92 -7.35
N LEU A 95 -2.78 -4.23 -8.16
CA LEU A 95 -1.40 -4.37 -7.71
C LEU A 95 -0.58 -3.16 -8.14
N LEU A 96 0.10 -2.54 -7.17
CA LEU A 96 1.19 -1.60 -7.45
C LEU A 96 2.52 -2.22 -7.03
N LEU A 97 3.57 -1.84 -7.75
CA LEU A 97 4.95 -2.09 -7.35
C LEU A 97 5.60 -0.77 -6.94
N SER A 98 6.51 -0.83 -5.98
CA SER A 98 7.38 0.31 -5.69
C SER A 98 8.83 -0.11 -5.51
N ASP A 99 9.73 0.76 -5.89
CA ASP A 99 11.10 0.71 -5.43
C ASP A 99 11.29 1.75 -4.32
N PHE A 100 11.87 1.34 -3.19
CA PHE A 100 12.28 2.26 -2.14
C PHE A 100 13.62 1.87 -1.55
N ARG A 101 14.28 2.85 -0.93
CA ARG A 101 15.52 2.65 -0.19
C ARG A 101 15.25 2.81 1.30
N SER A 102 15.67 1.83 2.09
CA SER A 102 15.60 1.93 3.54
C SER A 102 16.53 3.01 4.09
N PRO A 103 16.36 3.41 5.36
CA PRO A 103 17.08 4.57 5.86
C PRO A 103 18.59 4.37 5.92
N GLU A 104 19.33 5.48 5.84
CA GLU A 104 20.76 5.51 6.10
C GLU A 104 21.09 5.01 7.52
N PRO A 105 22.33 4.51 7.75
CA PRO A 105 22.79 4.18 9.10
C PRO A 105 22.60 5.33 10.10
N GLY A 106 21.98 5.03 11.24
CA GLY A 106 21.75 6.00 12.32
C GLY A 106 20.49 6.86 12.20
N VAL A 107 19.65 6.67 11.18
CA VAL A 107 18.33 7.33 11.01
C VAL A 107 17.21 6.31 11.24
N GLY A 108 16.14 6.61 11.96
CA GLY A 108 14.98 5.70 12.12
C GLY A 108 15.23 4.41 12.91
N THR A 109 14.26 3.49 12.90
CA THR A 109 14.24 2.30 13.81
C THR A 109 14.53 0.95 13.14
N TRP A 110 14.91 0.92 11.85
CA TRP A 110 15.19 -0.34 11.16
C TRP A 110 16.46 -1.03 11.70
N GLU A 111 16.53 -2.34 11.51
CA GLU A 111 17.73 -3.11 11.87
C GLU A 111 18.94 -2.67 11.04
N GLU A 112 20.13 -2.68 11.65
CA GLU A 112 21.35 -2.19 10.99
C GLU A 112 21.68 -2.94 9.70
N SER A 113 21.36 -4.24 9.64
CA SER A 113 21.53 -5.06 8.44
C SER A 113 20.60 -4.70 7.29
N GLU A 114 19.53 -3.97 7.57
CA GLU A 114 18.51 -3.56 6.60
C GLU A 114 18.65 -2.07 6.22
N ARG A 115 19.77 -1.42 6.54
CA ARG A 115 20.03 0.01 6.20
C ARG A 115 20.60 0.20 4.80
N ASP A 116 20.32 1.36 4.20
CA ASP A 116 20.77 1.76 2.85
C ASP A 116 20.56 0.64 1.81
N ARG A 117 19.45 -0.08 1.93
CA ARG A 117 19.12 -1.22 1.09
C ARG A 117 18.02 -0.82 0.12
N LEU A 118 18.22 -1.16 -1.15
CA LEU A 118 17.18 -1.07 -2.17
C LEU A 118 16.21 -2.26 -2.02
N TYR A 119 14.93 -1.95 -1.94
CA TYR A 119 13.82 -2.91 -2.02
C TYR A 119 13.14 -2.70 -3.37
N PRO A 120 13.54 -3.46 -4.40
CA PRO A 120 12.91 -3.36 -5.71
C PRO A 120 11.61 -4.16 -5.72
N ASN A 121 10.64 -3.72 -6.52
CA ASN A 121 9.36 -4.40 -6.79
C ASN A 121 8.62 -4.82 -5.51
N TRP A 122 8.61 -3.98 -4.48
CA TRP A 122 7.78 -4.22 -3.31
C TRP A 122 6.31 -4.13 -3.70
N GLU A 123 5.53 -5.14 -3.34
CA GLU A 123 4.15 -5.27 -3.77
C GLU A 123 3.18 -4.57 -2.81
N TRP A 124 2.19 -3.89 -3.38
CA TRP A 124 1.09 -3.26 -2.67
C TRP A 124 -0.22 -3.79 -3.22
N HIS A 125 -0.91 -4.57 -2.39
CA HIS A 125 -2.12 -5.29 -2.78
C HIS A 125 -3.34 -4.48 -2.35
N PHE A 126 -4.06 -3.93 -3.31
CA PHE A 126 -5.28 -3.18 -3.08
C PHE A 126 -6.49 -4.00 -3.48
N ALA A 127 -7.57 -3.88 -2.71
CA ALA A 127 -8.86 -4.46 -3.06
C ALA A 127 -10.01 -3.51 -2.73
N ARG A 128 -11.10 -3.58 -3.49
CA ARG A 128 -12.34 -2.86 -3.21
C ARG A 128 -13.57 -3.67 -3.59
N ALA A 129 -14.68 -3.36 -2.95
CA ALA A 129 -15.99 -3.75 -3.43
C ALA A 129 -16.38 -2.88 -4.63
N ASP A 130 -17.42 -3.27 -5.37
CA ASP A 130 -17.95 -2.47 -6.47
C ASP A 130 -18.28 -1.05 -6.00
N GLU A 131 -17.70 -0.04 -6.66
CA GLU A 131 -17.83 1.39 -6.33
C GLU A 131 -17.38 1.76 -4.90
N GLY A 132 -16.68 0.87 -4.19
CA GLY A 132 -16.13 1.10 -2.86
C GLY A 132 -14.77 1.80 -2.84
N GLU A 133 -14.33 2.21 -1.66
CA GLU A 133 -12.98 2.76 -1.45
C GLU A 133 -11.91 1.67 -1.53
N TRP A 134 -10.75 2.00 -2.09
CA TRP A 134 -9.60 1.10 -2.12
C TRP A 134 -9.06 0.82 -0.72
N GLN A 135 -8.87 -0.46 -0.41
CA GLN A 135 -8.27 -0.93 0.84
C GLN A 135 -6.92 -1.56 0.55
N LEU A 136 -5.88 -1.12 1.26
CA LEU A 136 -4.60 -1.82 1.28
C LEU A 136 -4.74 -3.10 2.11
N VAL A 137 -4.84 -4.25 1.42
CA VAL A 137 -5.10 -5.54 2.08
C VAL A 137 -3.80 -6.23 2.51
N ASN A 138 -2.73 -6.08 1.74
CA ASN A 138 -1.42 -6.66 2.02
C ASN A 138 -0.29 -5.81 1.38
N MET A 139 0.93 -5.99 1.87
CA MET A 139 2.14 -5.40 1.26
C MET A 139 3.35 -6.29 1.56
N GLY A 140 4.28 -6.43 0.61
CA GLY A 140 5.45 -7.29 0.80
C GLY A 140 6.02 -7.92 -0.46
N TYR A 141 6.69 -9.05 -0.26
CA TYR A 141 7.17 -9.99 -1.28
C TYR A 141 6.42 -11.32 -1.17
#